data_AF-A0A2V8ERP1-F1
#
_entry.id   AF-A0A2V8ERP1-F1
#
_cell.length_a   1.000
_cell.length_b   1.000
_cell.length_c   1.000
_cell.angle_alpha   90.00
_cell.angle_beta   90.00
_cell.angle_gamma   90.00
#
_symmetry.space_group_name_H-M   'P 1'
#
loop_
_entity.id
_entity.type
_entity.pdbx_description
1 polymer ?
#
loop_
_entity_poly.entity_id
_entity_poly.type
_entity_poly.pdbx_seq_one_letter_code
_entity_poly.pdbx_strand_id
1 'polypeptide(L)' 'EGGWMDQVLVLDGPYIKDGFVQVTGKPGLGITLNADVVRAHLATGETWWG' A
#
# COMPACT_ATOMS: atom_id res chain seq x y z
N GLU A 1 14.25 3.75 -5.36
CA GLU A 1 13.07 3.02 -5.86
C GLU A 1 12.61 2.08 -4.76
N GLY A 2 11.36 2.18 -4.30
CA GLY A 2 10.84 1.39 -3.17
C GLY A 2 10.48 -0.06 -3.56
N GLY A 3 10.69 -0.45 -4.83
CA GLY A 3 10.63 -1.84 -5.26
C GLY A 3 9.25 -2.46 -5.08
N TRP A 4 9.18 -3.57 -4.34
CA TRP A 4 7.90 -4.23 -4.06
C TRP A 4 7.04 -3.45 -3.05
N MET A 5 7.65 -2.63 -2.18
CA MET A 5 6.91 -1.84 -1.19
C MET A 5 6.04 -0.77 -1.86
N ASP A 6 6.50 -0.22 -2.99
CA ASP A 6 5.72 0.72 -3.81
C ASP A 6 4.48 0.06 -4.44
N GLN A 7 4.46 -1.27 -4.53
CA GLN A 7 3.36 -2.05 -5.09
C GLN A 7 2.36 -2.55 -4.04
N VAL A 8 2.64 -2.34 -2.75
CA VAL A 8 1.76 -2.74 -1.63
C VAL A 8 0.46 -1.96 -1.65
N LEU A 9 0.49 -0.70 -2.04
CA LEU A 9 -0.68 0.16 -2.12
C LEU A 9 -1.23 0.17 -3.55
N VAL A 10 -2.51 -0.15 -3.69
CA VAL A 10 -3.26 0.15 -4.91
C VAL A 10 -3.66 1.61 -4.83
N LEU A 11 -3.01 2.43 -5.66
CA LEU A 11 -3.17 3.88 -5.66
C LEU A 11 -3.81 4.32 -6.98
N ASP A 12 -4.77 5.25 -6.90
CA ASP A 12 -5.36 5.89 -8.09
C ASP A 12 -4.43 6.94 -8.72
N GLY A 13 -3.32 7.27 -8.05
CA GLY A 13 -2.37 8.30 -8.46
C GLY A 13 -1.19 8.46 -7.48
N PRO A 14 -0.30 9.44 -7.70
CA PRO A 14 0.85 9.65 -6.84
C PRO A 14 0.43 10.08 -5.42
N TYR A 15 0.76 9.27 -4.42
CA TYR A 15 0.50 9.57 -3.00
C TYR A 15 1.55 10.51 -2.40
N ILE A 16 2.70 10.69 -3.06
CA ILE A 16 3.69 11.72 -2.74
C ILE A 16 3.74 12.67 -3.93
N LYS A 17 3.50 13.96 -3.68
CA LYS A 17 3.59 15.02 -4.69
C LYS A 17 4.40 16.16 -4.11
N ASP A 18 5.44 16.58 -4.84
CA ASP A 18 6.33 17.69 -4.45
C ASP A 18 6.96 17.52 -3.04
N GLY A 19 7.22 16.27 -2.63
CA GLY A 19 7.76 15.95 -1.31
C GLY A 19 6.72 15.86 -0.18
N PHE A 20 5.43 16.01 -0.49
CA PHE A 20 4.34 15.93 0.49
C PHE A 20 3.46 14.71 0.26
N VAL A 21 3.15 13.99 1.35
CA VAL A 21 2.16 12.91 1.34
C VAL A 21 0.76 13.51 1.15
N GLN A 22 0.04 13.04 0.15
CA GLN A 22 -1.33 13.44 -0.13
C GLN A 22 -2.29 12.69 0.78
N VAL A 23 -3.09 13.43 1.55
CA VAL A 23 -4.13 12.85 2.42
C VAL A 23 -5.39 12.62 1.60
N THR A 24 -5.94 11.41 1.68
CA THR A 24 -7.16 11.03 0.97
C THR A 24 -8.42 11.44 1.75
N GLY A 25 -9.47 11.85 1.04
CA GLY A 25 -10.80 12.10 1.62
C GLY A 25 -11.70 10.85 1.70
N LYS A 26 -11.20 9.67 1.34
CA LYS A 26 -11.97 8.42 1.41
C LYS A 26 -12.12 7.97 2.88
N PRO A 27 -13.20 7.24 3.22
CA PRO A 27 -13.37 6.71 4.56
C PRO A 27 -12.20 5.82 5.03
N GLY A 28 -11.98 5.80 6.35
CA GLY A 28 -10.88 5.04 6.97
C GLY A 28 -9.51 5.62 6.61
N LEU A 29 -8.55 4.75 6.33
CA LEU A 29 -7.21 5.16 5.89
C LEU A 29 -7.16 5.56 4.40
N GLY A 30 -8.24 5.31 3.65
CA GLY A 30 -8.35 5.68 2.24
C GLY A 30 -7.38 4.96 1.30
N ILE A 31 -6.78 3.86 1.77
CA ILE A 31 -5.85 3.03 1.02
C ILE A 31 -6.44 1.65 0.75
N THR A 32 -5.96 0.99 -0.31
CA THR A 32 -6.29 -0.40 -0.62
C THR A 32 -4.99 -1.18 -0.73
N LEU A 33 -4.90 -2.32 -0.04
CA LEU A 33 -3.72 -3.18 -0.08
C LEU A 33 -3.79 -4.12 -1.28
N ASN A 34 -2.67 -4.30 -1.97
CA ASN A 34 -2.51 -5.30 -3.00
C ASN A 34 -2.26 -6.66 -2.34
N ALA A 35 -3.31 -7.47 -2.23
CA ALA A 35 -3.25 -8.76 -1.54
C ALA A 35 -2.22 -9.72 -2.15
N ASP A 36 -1.92 -9.63 -3.44
CA ASP A 36 -0.91 -10.50 -4.08
C ASP A 36 0.50 -10.14 -3.63
N VAL A 37 0.82 -8.84 -3.60
CA VAL A 37 2.12 -8.34 -3.15
C VAL A 37 2.29 -8.58 -1.65
N VAL A 38 1.26 -8.33 -0.85
CA VAL A 38 1.31 -8.54 0.60
C VAL A 38 1.54 -10.02 0.90
N ARG A 39 0.75 -10.93 0.28
CA ARG A 39 0.91 -12.38 0.47
C ARG A 39 2.29 -12.89 0.05
N ALA A 40 2.84 -12.35 -1.04
CA ALA A 40 4.16 -12.75 -1.53
C ALA A 40 5.31 -12.33 -0.59
N HIS A 41 5.09 -11.33 0.27
CA HIS A 41 6.11 -10.76 1.17
C HIS A 41 5.73 -10.87 2.65
N LEU A 42 4.81 -11.77 3.02
CA LEU A 42 4.50 -12.05 4.42
C LEU A 42 5.75 -12.56 5.14
N ALA A 43 5.92 -12.14 6.39
CA ALA A 43 6.95 -12.70 7.25
C ALA A 43 6.67 -14.19 7.53
N THR A 44 7.74 -14.96 7.71
CA THR A 44 7.63 -16.40 7.99
C THR A 44 6.76 -16.65 9.22
N GLY A 45 5.69 -17.43 9.06
CA GLY A 45 4.75 -17.76 10.12
C GLY A 45 3.54 -16.82 10.23
N GLU A 46 3.50 -15.73 9.46
CA GLU A 46 2.34 -14.85 9.42
C GLU A 46 1.29 -15.33 8.41
N THR A 47 0.02 -14.98 8.68
CA THR A 47 -1.11 -15.24 7.80
C THR A 47 -1.78 -13.92 7.44
N TRP A 48 -2.14 -13.77 6.16
CA TRP A 48 -2.89 -12.62 5.69
C TRP A 48 -4.26 -12.51 6.37
N TRP A 49 -4.62 -11.32 6.84
CA TRP A 49 -5.81 -11.07 7.64
C TRP A 49 -6.99 -10.41 6.90
N GLY A 50 -6.75 -9.73 5.77
CA GLY A 50 -7.80 -9.07 4.98
C GLY A 50 -7.92 -7.58 5.25
#